data_AF-A0A200J9V8-F1
#
_entry.id   AF-A0A200J9V8-F1
#
_cell.length_a   1.000
_cell.length_b   1.000
_cell.length_c   1.000
_cell.angle_alpha   90.00
_cell.angle_beta   90.00
_cell.angle_gamma   90.00
#
_symmetry.space_group_name_H-M   'P 1'
#
loop_
_entity.id
_entity.type
_entity.pdbx_description
1 polymer ?
#
loop_
_entity_poly.entity_id
_entity_poly.type
_entity_poly.pdbx_seq_one_letter_code
_entity_poly.pdbx_strand_id
1 'polypeptide(L)'
;MKINGAALVGLLFLDLILVGFGIALIALIFSLWVVVYSFIASPFLVIGAHFLQLQEFTLWRIVLGAILAALSFTVILPFAKTATSKVKALFIQYFAFHQQSLYK
;
A
#
# COMPACT_ATOMS: atom_id res chain seq x y z
N MET A 1 28.93 0.29 -33.64
CA MET A 1 27.48 0.23 -33.35
C MET A 1 26.85 1.60 -33.63
N LYS A 2 25.91 1.71 -34.57
CA LYS A 2 25.10 2.94 -34.74
C LYS A 2 23.94 2.87 -33.76
N ILE A 3 24.00 3.66 -32.70
CA ILE A 3 22.91 3.76 -31.72
C ILE A 3 21.80 4.59 -32.36
N ASN A 4 20.59 4.04 -32.44
CA ASN A 4 19.42 4.76 -32.94
C ASN A 4 18.93 5.73 -31.85
N GLY A 5 19.23 7.02 -31.99
CA GLY A 5 18.92 8.05 -30.99
C GLY A 5 17.43 8.13 -30.64
N ALA A 6 16.52 7.84 -31.58
CA ALA A 6 15.08 7.80 -31.33
C ALA A 6 14.70 6.62 -30.40
N ALA A 7 15.35 5.46 -30.55
CA ALA A 7 15.13 4.31 -29.68
C ALA A 7 15.69 4.56 -28.26
N LEU A 8 16.82 5.27 -28.15
CA LEU A 8 17.43 5.63 -26.87
C LEU A 8 16.52 6.58 -26.06
N VAL A 9 15.95 7.59 -26.73
CA VAL A 9 15.00 8.53 -26.10
C VAL A 9 13.72 7.81 -25.68
N GLY A 10 13.19 6.92 -26.52
CA GLY A 10 12.02 6.11 -26.18
C GLY A 10 12.23 5.23 -24.93
N LEU A 11 13.41 4.62 -24.80
CA LEU A 11 13.77 3.83 -23.62
C LEU A 11 13.84 4.69 -22.35
N LEU A 12 14.46 5.87 -22.42
CA LEU A 12 14.57 6.79 -21.27
C LEU A 12 13.19 7.22 -20.75
N PHE A 13 12.24 7.52 -21.63
CA PHE A 13 10.89 7.86 -21.22
C PHE A 13 10.13 6.65 -20.63
N LEU A 14 10.34 5.45 -21.18
CA LEU A 14 9.76 4.22 -20.64
C LEU A 14 10.24 3.95 -19.21
N ASP A 15 11.55 4.08 -18.95
CA ASP A 15 12.12 3.90 -17.62
C ASP A 15 11.58 4.94 -16.63
N LEU A 16 11.44 6.20 -17.04
CA LEU A 16 10.87 7.25 -16.21
C LEU A 16 9.41 6.94 -15.81
N ILE A 17 8.61 6.41 -16.74
CA ILE A 17 7.23 5.97 -16.49
C ILE A 17 7.22 4.78 -15.52
N LEU A 18 8.11 3.81 -15.70
CA LEU A 18 8.23 2.64 -14.83
C LEU A 18 8.61 3.02 -13.39
N VAL A 19 9.50 4.00 -13.22
CA VAL A 19 9.81 4.57 -11.90
C VAL A 19 8.57 5.19 -11.26
N GLY A 20 7.82 6.00 -12.01
CA GLY A 20 6.57 6.60 -11.52
C GLY A 20 5.54 5.54 -11.11
N PHE A 21 5.39 4.49 -11.90
CA PHE A 21 4.51 3.36 -11.58
C PHE A 21 4.95 2.63 -10.30
N GLY A 22 6.26 2.43 -10.11
CA GLY A 22 6.81 1.84 -8.90
C GLY A 22 6.50 2.67 -7.65
N ILE A 23 6.71 3.98 -7.71
CA ILE A 23 6.38 4.91 -6.61
C ILE A 23 4.88 4.87 -6.29
N ALA A 24 4.03 4.90 -7.31
CA ALA A 24 2.58 4.83 -7.14
C ALA A 24 2.14 3.52 -6.45
N LEU A 25 2.71 2.38 -6.84
CA LEU A 25 2.43 1.09 -6.20
C LEU A 25 2.86 1.06 -4.72
N ILE A 26 4.04 1.60 -4.41
CA ILE A 26 4.52 1.68 -3.02
C ILE A 26 3.61 2.59 -2.20
N ALA A 27 3.23 3.76 -2.72
CA ALA A 27 2.31 4.68 -2.06
C ALA A 27 0.93 4.05 -1.82
N LEU A 28 0.44 3.27 -2.79
CA LEU A 28 -0.84 2.55 -2.66
C LEU A 28 -0.79 1.50 -1.53
N ILE A 29 0.27 0.69 -1.47
CA ILE A 29 0.45 -0.29 -0.39
C ILE A 29 0.61 0.41 0.95
N PHE A 30 1.38 1.50 1.01
CA PHE A 30 1.52 2.29 2.22
C PHE A 30 0.17 2.84 2.71
N SER A 31 -0.62 3.45 1.83
CA SER A 31 -1.97 3.93 2.16
C SER A 31 -2.88 2.81 2.66
N LEU A 32 -2.80 1.61 2.07
CA LEU A 32 -3.58 0.46 2.51
C LEU A 32 -3.21 0.06 3.95
N TRP A 33 -1.93 0.05 4.30
CA TRP A 33 -1.48 -0.22 5.66
C TRP A 33 -1.90 0.86 6.64
N VAL A 34 -1.85 2.14 6.27
CA VAL A 34 -2.36 3.24 7.10
C VAL A 34 -3.85 3.05 7.43
N VAL A 35 -4.66 2.63 6.46
CA VAL A 35 -6.08 2.33 6.69
C VAL A 35 -6.25 1.16 7.67
N VAL A 36 -5.49 0.07 7.49
CA VAL A 36 -5.51 -1.08 8.41
C VAL A 36 -5.21 -0.64 9.84
N TYR A 37 -4.11 0.09 10.05
CA TYR A 37 -3.73 0.55 11.38
C TYR A 37 -4.76 1.52 11.98
N SER A 38 -5.31 2.42 11.17
CA SER A 38 -6.33 3.38 11.63
C SER A 38 -7.60 2.68 12.10
N PHE A 39 -8.04 1.64 11.39
CA PHE A 39 -9.23 0.87 11.77
C PHE A 39 -8.99 -0.04 12.98
N ILE A 40 -7.77 -0.57 13.14
CA ILE A 40 -7.39 -1.31 14.35
C ILE A 40 -7.29 -0.36 15.56
N ALA A 41 -6.75 0.85 15.37
CA ALA A 41 -6.59 1.86 16.42
C ALA A 41 -7.91 2.53 16.81
N SER A 42 -8.87 2.62 15.89
CA SER A 42 -10.21 3.23 16.06
C SER A 42 -10.89 2.90 17.40
N PRO A 43 -11.11 1.62 17.79
CA PRO A 43 -11.78 1.30 19.06
C PRO A 43 -11.02 1.84 20.27
N PHE A 44 -9.68 1.82 20.26
CA PHE A 44 -8.87 2.36 21.35
C PHE A 44 -8.96 3.88 21.42
N LEU A 45 -8.99 4.57 20.28
CA LEU A 45 -9.17 6.01 20.21
C LEU A 45 -10.56 6.44 20.72
N VAL A 46 -11.61 5.69 20.37
CA VAL A 46 -12.98 5.95 20.84
C VAL A 46 -13.08 5.74 22.36
N ILE A 47 -12.51 4.66 22.89
CA ILE A 47 -12.48 4.40 24.33
C ILE A 47 -11.67 5.48 25.06
N GLY A 48 -10.47 5.81 24.55
CA GLY A 48 -9.62 6.85 25.14
C GLY A 48 -10.29 8.22 25.17
N ALA A 49 -10.92 8.63 24.07
CA ALA A 49 -11.64 9.91 23.99
C ALA A 49 -12.87 9.96 24.92
N HIS A 50 -13.54 8.82 25.15
CA HIS A 50 -14.63 8.71 26.11
C HIS A 50 -14.14 8.90 27.56
N PHE A 51 -13.06 8.22 27.96
CA PHE A 51 -12.50 8.37 29.31
C PHE A 51 -11.92 9.76 29.58
N LEU A 52 -11.37 10.41 28.56
CA LEU A 52 -10.83 11.77 28.66
C LEU A 52 -11.92 12.87 28.63
N GLN A 53 -13.20 12.49 28.54
CA GLN A 53 -14.34 13.41 28.40
C GLN A 53 -14.19 14.41 27.24
N LEU A 54 -13.38 14.08 26.23
CA LEU A 54 -13.11 14.95 25.09
C LEU A 54 -14.31 15.03 24.15
N GLN A 55 -15.17 14.00 24.15
CA GLN A 55 -16.34 13.92 23.28
C GLN A 55 -17.39 12.94 23.82
N GLU A 56 -18.66 13.34 23.74
CA GLU A 56 -19.83 12.48 24.00
C GLU A 56 -19.98 11.46 22.85
N PHE A 57 -19.75 10.18 23.14
CA PHE A 57 -19.93 9.11 22.15
C PHE A 57 -21.22 8.35 22.43
N THR A 58 -22.12 8.33 21.45
CA THR A 58 -23.30 7.46 21.47
C THR A 58 -22.87 6.00 21.35
N LEU A 59 -23.56 5.09 22.04
CA LEU A 59 -23.33 3.64 22.06
C LEU A 59 -23.12 3.03 20.66
N TRP A 60 -23.80 3.57 19.64
CA TRP A 60 -23.68 3.15 18.25
C TRP A 60 -22.28 3.36 17.65
N ARG A 61 -21.57 4.43 18.03
CA ARG A 61 -20.20 4.71 17.55
C ARG A 61 -19.18 3.70 18.08
N ILE A 62 -19.38 3.22 19.30
CA ILE A 62 -18.55 2.18 19.92
C ILE A 62 -18.73 0.84 19.19
N VAL A 63 -19.99 0.48 18.90
CA VAL A 63 -20.34 -0.73 18.14
C VAL A 63 -19.76 -0.69 16.73
N LEU A 64 -19.90 0.43 16.02
CA LEU A 64 -19.31 0.63 14.69
C LEU A 64 -17.78 0.54 14.72
N GLY A 65 -17.13 1.12 15.73
CA GLY A 65 -15.67 1.03 15.90
C GLY A 65 -15.19 -0.41 16.11
N ALA A 66 -15.94 -1.22 16.89
CA ALA A 66 -15.65 -2.63 17.09
C ALA A 66 -15.84 -3.47 15.82
N ILE A 67 -16.92 -3.21 15.06
CA ILE A 67 -17.18 -3.88 13.77
C ILE A 67 -16.09 -3.55 12.75
N LEU A 68 -15.68 -2.28 12.65
CA LEU A 68 -14.60 -1.84 11.77
C LEU A 68 -13.26 -2.50 12.13
N ALA A 69 -12.96 -2.60 13.43
CA ALA A 69 -11.75 -3.29 13.89
C ALA A 69 -11.79 -4.79 13.58
N ALA A 70 -12.94 -5.44 13.77
CA ALA A 70 -13.12 -6.86 13.43
C ALA A 70 -13.00 -7.12 11.92
N LEU A 71 -13.61 -6.26 11.09
CA LEU A 71 -13.47 -6.29 9.62
C LEU A 71 -12.02 -6.08 9.19
N SER A 72 -11.30 -5.17 9.86
CA SER A 72 -9.88 -4.97 9.59
C SER A 72 -9.06 -6.22 9.85
N PHE A 73 -9.28 -6.90 10.97
CA PHE A 73 -8.55 -8.13 11.29
C PHE A 73 -8.88 -9.29 10.36
N THR A 74 -10.17 -9.45 10.02
CA THR A 74 -10.67 -10.62 9.30
C THR A 74 -10.52 -10.51 7.78
N VAL A 75 -10.71 -9.32 7.21
CA VAL A 75 -10.77 -9.13 5.75
C VAL A 75 -9.62 -8.25 5.26
N ILE A 76 -9.43 -7.08 5.86
CA ILE A 76 -8.51 -6.06 5.31
C ILE A 76 -7.04 -6.46 5.55
N LEU A 77 -6.72 -7.02 6.72
CA LEU A 77 -5.36 -7.45 7.08
C LEU A 77 -4.82 -8.59 6.21
N PRO A 78 -5.55 -9.70 5.96
CA PRO A 78 -5.09 -10.71 5.01
C PRO A 78 -4.98 -10.14 3.59
N PHE A 79 -5.94 -9.30 3.17
CA PHE A 79 -5.88 -8.65 1.87
C PHE A 79 -4.64 -7.75 1.71
N ALA A 80 -4.33 -6.93 2.71
CA ALA A 80 -3.14 -6.07 2.73
C ALA A 80 -1.84 -6.87 2.65
N LYS A 81 -1.76 -8.01 3.36
CA LYS A 81 -0.64 -8.95 3.26
C LYS A 81 -0.50 -9.54 1.86
N THR A 82 -1.61 -10.01 1.26
CA THR A 82 -1.60 -10.56 -0.10
C THR A 82 -1.21 -9.49 -1.13
N ALA A 83 -1.76 -8.29 -1.04
CA ALA A 83 -1.43 -7.18 -1.93
C ALA A 83 0.07 -6.82 -1.83
N THR A 84 0.59 -6.70 -0.61
CA THR A 84 2.03 -6.43 -0.36
C THR A 84 2.91 -7.53 -0.96
N SER A 85 2.53 -8.81 -0.78
CA SER A 85 3.25 -9.95 -1.34
C SER A 85 3.28 -9.94 -2.87
N LYS A 86 2.14 -9.66 -3.51
CA LYS A 86 2.04 -9.55 -4.98
C LYS A 86 2.89 -8.40 -5.53
N VAL A 87 2.86 -7.23 -4.89
CA VAL A 87 3.69 -6.09 -5.29
C VAL A 87 5.17 -6.42 -5.13
N LYS A 88 5.56 -7.05 -4.01
CA LYS A 88 6.95 -7.52 -3.81
C LYS A 88 7.38 -8.51 -4.90
N ALA A 89 6.52 -9.46 -5.26
CA ALA A 89 6.82 -10.43 -6.32
C ALA A 89 7.01 -9.75 -7.69
N LEU A 90 6.19 -8.75 -8.02
CA LEU A 90 6.34 -7.94 -9.24
C LEU A 90 7.70 -7.23 -9.28
N PHE A 91 8.11 -6.58 -8.18
CA PHE A 91 9.42 -5.92 -8.11
C PHE A 91 10.59 -6.91 -8.25
N ILE A 92 10.52 -8.08 -7.61
CA ILE A 92 11.57 -9.11 -7.73
C ILE A 92 11.66 -9.62 -9.17
N GLN A 93 10.52 -9.91 -9.81
CA GLN A 93 10.50 -10.35 -11.22
C GLN A 93 11.03 -9.28 -12.15
N TYR A 94 10.68 -8.01 -11.93
CA TYR A 94 11.22 -6.88 -12.68
C TYR A 94 12.75 -6.79 -12.53
N PHE A 95 13.28 -6.90 -11.31
CA PHE A 95 14.71 -6.84 -11.07
C PHE A 95 15.46 -8.02 -11.71
N ALA A 96 14.90 -9.22 -11.63
CA ALA A 96 15.46 -10.42 -12.26
C ALA A 96 15.45 -10.31 -13.80
N PHE A 97 14.37 -9.79 -14.38
CA PHE A 97 14.29 -9.51 -15.82
C PHE A 97 15.34 -8.49 -16.25
N HIS A 98 15.50 -7.41 -15.48
CA HIS A 98 16.45 -6.36 -15.79
C HIS A 98 17.90 -6.86 -15.72
N GLN A 99 18.26 -7.63 -14.67
CA GLN A 99 19.55 -8.31 -14.57
C GLN A 99 19.82 -9.25 -15.75
N GLN A 100 18.85 -10.08 -16.13
CA GLN A 100 19.01 -11.00 -17.28
C GLN A 100 19.16 -10.26 -18.61
N SER A 101 18.56 -9.07 -18.74
CA SER A 101 18.68 -8.25 -19.96
C SER A 101 20.02 -7.49 -20.06
N LEU A 102 20.66 -7.19 -18.92
CA LEU A 102 21.94 -6.49 -18.85
C LEU A 102 23.16 -7.42 -18.94
N TYR A 103 23.00 -8.69 -18.54
CA TYR A 103 24.08 -9.70 -18.54
C TYR A 103 23.98 -10.71 -19.70
N LYS A 104 23.13 -10.46 -20.70
CA LYS A 104 23.13 -11.18 -21.99
C LYS A 104 23.63 -10.31 -23.12
#